data_AF-A0A420CMV5-F1
#
_entry.id   AF-A0A420CMV5-F1
#
_cell.length_a   1.000
_cell.length_b   1.000
_cell.length_c   1.000
_cell.angle_alpha   90.00
_cell.angle_beta   90.00
_cell.angle_gamma   90.00
#
_symmetry.space_group_name_H-M   'P 1'
#
loop_
_entity.id
_entity.type
_entity.pdbx_description
1 polymer ?
#
loop_
_entity_poly.entity_id
_entity_poly.type
_entity_poly.pdbx_seq_one_letter_code
_entity_poly.pdbx_strand_id
1 'polypeptide(L)'
;MKRNLLLVLALSGILGFGQTGADCNYSVSSEQTSNGENITTGGNFDYSAASDFDVALGKILTAKQLTFNVMKSASAVSYVNVYILKENQGLPGDAIQTFTNLVPTSQVLAYNSTVEDVDVYKISVDFPASFDLPKGKYYIQLKAALADGTSVFWEINKETTRKLGRFDFTKFDNDPWFGGFSYYDHVFELIGNCNDTSEEQPTGTLFTAGNSGDSHEGGVHMVWTSLADDFVVPDGQKFTFTKFKISTLQLGNIKNATINIRKSENDLPGEILHTFENVGPTTENFYGYHPVPGFPLDVVAADVEFDWNQPVDLLPGRYFIEIISAPFPFTDYQRWEVTPNSGDSLDSVASFDGGETWESNPGYNYVFEVSGFTNPYLAVADADKNNFSFYPNPVKDELNFVSKNEASRITIYNVAGQMVKDSEIKNNRVDVSDLQSGNYIGKVILKNGSTQTIKVIKK
;
A
#
# COMPACT_ATOMS: atom_id res chain seq x y z
N MET A 1 -9.40 13.07 -47.60
CA MET A 1 -9.45 13.22 -46.13
C MET A 1 -10.72 12.58 -45.60
N LYS A 2 -10.61 11.54 -44.78
CA LYS A 2 -11.71 11.03 -43.92
C LYS A 2 -11.10 10.86 -42.54
N ARG A 3 -11.56 11.63 -41.56
CA ARG A 3 -11.19 11.43 -40.14
C ARG A 3 -12.27 10.53 -39.53
N ASN A 4 -11.91 9.31 -39.17
CA ASN A 4 -12.77 8.46 -38.35
C ASN A 4 -12.78 9.06 -36.93
N LEU A 5 -13.92 9.62 -36.53
CA LEU A 5 -14.16 9.95 -35.14
C LEU A 5 -14.77 8.70 -34.48
N LEU A 6 -14.00 7.99 -33.66
CA LEU A 6 -14.59 6.95 -32.80
C LEU A 6 -15.40 7.65 -31.71
N LEU A 7 -16.72 7.60 -31.85
CA LEU A 7 -17.64 8.01 -30.81
C LEU A 7 -17.73 6.89 -29.78
N VAL A 8 -17.02 7.02 -28.66
CA VAL A 8 -17.18 6.11 -27.53
C VAL A 8 -18.51 6.46 -26.85
N LEU A 9 -19.55 5.69 -27.16
CA LEU A 9 -20.82 5.74 -26.44
C LEU A 9 -20.60 5.20 -25.02
N ALA A 10 -20.52 6.10 -24.05
CA ALA A 10 -20.75 5.74 -22.66
C ALA A 10 -22.20 5.25 -22.52
N LEU A 11 -22.37 3.95 -22.28
CA LEU A 11 -23.67 3.34 -22.12
C LEU A 11 -24.24 3.73 -20.75
N SER A 12 -25.08 4.76 -20.70
CA SER A 12 -25.85 5.13 -19.51
C SER A 12 -26.95 4.09 -19.23
N GLY A 13 -26.54 2.96 -18.67
CA GLY A 13 -27.44 1.91 -18.20
C GLY A 13 -28.24 2.38 -16.99
N ILE A 14 -29.40 2.99 -17.22
CA ILE A 14 -30.39 3.24 -16.16
C ILE A 14 -31.00 1.90 -15.75
N LEU A 15 -30.38 1.27 -14.75
CA LEU A 15 -30.98 0.17 -13.98
C LEU A 15 -31.22 0.68 -12.56
N GLY A 16 -32.47 1.07 -12.30
CA GLY A 16 -32.93 1.42 -10.95
C GLY A 16 -33.00 0.17 -10.08
N PHE A 17 -31.88 -0.23 -9.51
CA PHE A 17 -31.87 -1.11 -8.33
C PHE A 17 -32.10 -0.24 -7.09
N GLY A 18 -32.97 -0.70 -6.19
CA GLY A 18 -33.13 -0.05 -4.89
C GLY A 18 -31.81 -0.11 -4.12
N GLN A 19 -31.40 1.01 -3.54
CA GLN A 19 -30.18 1.07 -2.71
C GLN A 19 -30.40 0.23 -1.44
N THR A 20 -29.81 -0.97 -1.41
CA THR A 20 -29.87 -1.91 -0.27
C THR A 20 -28.60 -1.90 0.59
N GLY A 21 -27.64 -1.03 0.29
CA GLY A 21 -26.41 -0.87 1.08
C GLY A 21 -26.70 -0.32 2.47
N ALA A 22 -25.96 -0.82 3.47
CA ALA A 22 -26.04 -0.28 4.82
C ALA A 22 -25.60 1.20 4.83
N ASP A 23 -26.24 2.00 5.67
CA ASP A 23 -25.81 3.38 5.90
C ASP A 23 -24.38 3.36 6.45
N CYS A 24 -23.52 4.21 5.89
CA CYS A 24 -22.14 4.36 6.32
C CYS A 24 -21.73 5.83 6.28
N ASN A 25 -20.74 6.16 7.09
CA ASN A 25 -20.12 7.47 7.11
C ASN A 25 -18.60 7.35 7.12
N TYR A 26 -17.96 8.40 6.60
CA TYR A 26 -16.54 8.67 6.79
C TYR A 26 -16.46 9.97 7.60
N SER A 27 -15.94 9.89 8.82
CA SER A 27 -16.14 10.95 9.82
C SER A 27 -14.92 11.22 10.70
N VAL A 28 -14.62 12.51 10.85
CA VAL A 28 -13.76 13.05 11.91
C VAL A 28 -14.67 13.68 12.97
N SER A 29 -14.63 13.17 14.19
CA SER A 29 -15.43 13.70 15.31
C SER A 29 -14.80 14.97 15.89
N SER A 30 -15.64 15.95 16.27
CA SER A 30 -15.21 17.14 17.00
C SER A 30 -14.59 16.79 18.36
N GLU A 31 -13.46 17.42 18.66
CA GLU A 31 -12.81 17.41 19.99
C GLU A 31 -13.01 18.72 20.76
N GLN A 32 -13.89 19.60 20.27
CA GLN A 32 -14.24 20.90 20.83
C GLN A 32 -13.04 21.84 21.02
N THR A 33 -12.16 21.91 20.01
CA THR A 33 -10.89 22.64 20.08
C THR A 33 -11.05 24.15 20.16
N SER A 34 -12.15 24.71 19.63
CA SER A 34 -12.24 26.14 19.33
C SER A 34 -11.11 26.64 18.40
N ASN A 35 -10.67 25.79 17.47
CA ASN A 35 -9.70 26.14 16.43
C ASN A 35 -10.21 25.70 15.05
N GLY A 36 -9.77 26.37 13.98
CA GLY A 36 -10.25 26.07 12.63
C GLY A 36 -9.49 26.75 11.51
N GLU A 37 -9.48 26.09 10.35
CA GLU A 37 -8.78 26.54 9.14
C GLU A 37 -9.71 27.35 8.22
N ASN A 38 -9.21 28.36 7.53
CA ASN A 38 -10.05 29.31 6.80
C ASN A 38 -10.62 28.70 5.50
N ILE A 39 -11.94 28.76 5.35
CA ILE A 39 -12.66 28.29 4.14
C ILE A 39 -13.51 29.40 3.50
N THR A 40 -13.24 30.67 3.82
CA THR A 40 -14.05 31.81 3.36
C THR A 40 -13.99 32.01 1.84
N THR A 41 -15.15 32.14 1.19
CA THR A 41 -15.29 32.46 -0.24
C THR A 41 -16.22 33.66 -0.49
N GLY A 42 -16.05 34.32 -1.64
CA GLY A 42 -16.84 35.49 -2.04
C GLY A 42 -16.32 36.84 -1.53
N GLY A 43 -15.11 36.85 -0.94
CA GLY A 43 -14.39 38.06 -0.52
C GLY A 43 -13.28 38.47 -1.49
N ASN A 44 -12.26 39.19 -0.98
CA ASN A 44 -11.08 39.58 -1.75
C ASN A 44 -10.11 38.42 -2.06
N PHE A 45 -10.25 37.30 -1.33
CA PHE A 45 -9.44 36.09 -1.45
C PHE A 45 -10.36 34.89 -1.28
N ASP A 46 -10.10 33.82 -2.01
CA ASP A 46 -10.98 32.67 -2.10
C ASP A 46 -10.29 31.43 -1.49
N TYR A 47 -10.34 31.34 -0.17
CA TYR A 47 -9.69 30.30 0.61
C TYR A 47 -10.28 28.92 0.30
N SER A 48 -9.41 27.92 0.29
CA SER A 48 -9.80 26.51 0.24
C SER A 48 -9.06 25.75 1.32
N ALA A 49 -9.77 24.88 2.03
CA ALA A 49 -9.17 23.79 2.78
C ALA A 49 -9.70 22.46 2.26
N ALA A 50 -8.91 21.40 2.39
CA ALA A 50 -9.25 20.04 2.06
C ALA A 50 -8.78 19.07 3.15
N SER A 51 -9.55 18.01 3.35
CA SER A 51 -9.22 16.85 4.20
C SER A 51 -9.49 15.58 3.41
N ASP A 52 -8.74 14.51 3.67
CA ASP A 52 -8.90 13.21 3.03
C ASP A 52 -9.91 12.26 3.69
N PHE A 53 -10.26 11.21 2.95
CA PHE A 53 -10.95 10.02 3.42
C PHE A 53 -10.69 8.84 2.47
N ASP A 54 -10.67 7.62 3.01
CA ASP A 54 -10.38 6.39 2.27
C ASP A 54 -11.62 5.51 2.09
N VAL A 55 -12.04 5.25 0.85
CA VAL A 55 -13.00 4.17 0.57
C VAL A 55 -12.25 2.84 0.55
N ALA A 56 -12.68 1.91 1.40
CA ALA A 56 -12.00 0.63 1.61
C ALA A 56 -12.11 -0.33 0.40
N LEU A 57 -11.19 -1.29 0.30
CA LEU A 57 -11.27 -2.39 -0.66
C LEU A 57 -12.59 -3.16 -0.51
N GLY A 58 -13.17 -3.58 -1.63
CA GLY A 58 -14.45 -4.28 -1.62
C GLY A 58 -15.67 -3.38 -1.37
N LYS A 59 -15.51 -2.05 -1.25
CA LYS A 59 -16.61 -1.11 -0.99
C LYS A 59 -16.80 -0.09 -2.12
N ILE A 60 -18.05 0.29 -2.33
CA ILE A 60 -18.45 1.53 -3.01
C ILE A 60 -19.26 2.37 -2.01
N LEU A 61 -18.84 3.61 -1.80
CA LEU A 61 -19.61 4.63 -1.09
C LEU A 61 -20.50 5.38 -2.08
N THR A 62 -21.82 5.22 -1.96
CA THR A 62 -22.79 6.09 -2.63
C THR A 62 -23.08 7.30 -1.74
N ALA A 63 -22.31 8.39 -1.93
CA ALA A 63 -22.40 9.59 -1.10
C ALA A 63 -23.68 10.40 -1.37
N LYS A 64 -24.24 11.03 -0.32
CA LYS A 64 -25.55 11.71 -0.35
C LYS A 64 -25.58 13.06 0.37
N GLN A 65 -24.92 13.16 1.51
CA GLN A 65 -24.93 14.34 2.37
C GLN A 65 -23.53 14.55 2.94
N LEU A 66 -23.18 15.81 3.17
CA LEU A 66 -22.03 16.17 3.99
C LEU A 66 -22.52 16.92 5.21
N THR A 67 -21.94 16.62 6.37
CA THR A 67 -21.98 17.53 7.51
C THR A 67 -20.57 17.88 7.95
N PHE A 68 -20.39 19.07 8.50
CA PHE A 68 -19.08 19.59 8.94
C PHE A 68 -19.28 20.69 9.96
N ASN A 69 -18.31 20.89 10.85
CA ASN A 69 -18.39 21.95 11.85
C ASN A 69 -17.64 23.19 11.37
N VAL A 70 -18.22 24.37 11.61
CA VAL A 70 -17.55 25.65 11.34
C VAL A 70 -17.57 26.56 12.55
N MET A 71 -16.46 27.25 12.77
CA MET A 71 -16.38 28.43 13.62
C MET A 71 -16.82 29.65 12.81
N LYS A 72 -17.79 30.40 13.33
CA LYS A 72 -18.32 31.60 12.67
C LYS A 72 -18.96 32.57 13.67
N SER A 73 -19.23 33.79 13.22
CA SER A 73 -20.09 34.74 13.92
C SER A 73 -21.55 34.24 14.01
N ALA A 74 -22.43 35.03 14.63
CA ALA A 74 -23.87 34.76 14.65
C ALA A 74 -24.54 34.74 13.24
N SER A 75 -23.84 35.23 12.21
CA SER A 75 -24.28 35.22 10.81
C SER A 75 -24.52 33.79 10.28
N ALA A 76 -25.46 33.63 9.37
CA ALA A 76 -25.76 32.33 8.75
C ALA A 76 -24.79 32.03 7.60
N VAL A 77 -24.39 30.77 7.45
CA VAL A 77 -23.76 30.28 6.21
C VAL A 77 -24.81 30.38 5.10
N SER A 78 -24.53 31.19 4.07
CA SER A 78 -25.44 31.41 2.94
C SER A 78 -25.32 30.28 1.92
N TYR A 79 -24.09 29.89 1.60
CA TYR A 79 -23.81 28.77 0.72
C TYR A 79 -22.45 28.13 1.00
N VAL A 80 -22.30 26.91 0.48
CA VAL A 80 -21.09 26.09 0.54
C VAL A 80 -20.74 25.64 -0.88
N ASN A 81 -19.46 25.65 -1.22
CA ASN A 81 -18.93 24.97 -2.39
C ASN A 81 -18.19 23.71 -1.91
N VAL A 82 -18.55 22.54 -2.43
CA VAL A 82 -17.95 21.24 -2.09
C VAL A 82 -17.37 20.63 -3.35
N TYR A 83 -16.12 20.18 -3.27
CA TYR A 83 -15.45 19.46 -4.35
C TYR A 83 -14.94 18.13 -3.80
N ILE A 84 -15.22 17.03 -4.50
CA ILE A 84 -14.56 15.75 -4.24
C ILE A 84 -13.42 15.64 -5.23
N LEU A 85 -12.21 15.50 -4.70
CA LEU A 85 -10.96 15.44 -5.46
C LEU A 85 -10.40 14.02 -5.38
N LYS A 86 -9.74 13.56 -6.45
CA LYS A 86 -8.89 12.37 -6.36
C LYS A 86 -7.61 12.69 -5.59
N GLU A 87 -7.04 11.69 -4.95
CA GLU A 87 -5.63 11.73 -4.57
C GLU A 87 -4.72 11.81 -5.82
N ASN A 88 -3.59 12.51 -5.68
CA ASN A 88 -2.52 12.57 -6.65
C ASN A 88 -1.17 12.81 -5.95
N GLN A 89 -0.37 11.76 -5.81
CA GLN A 89 0.99 11.80 -5.24
C GLN A 89 1.06 12.34 -3.80
N GLY A 90 0.08 12.01 -2.96
CA GLY A 90 -0.08 12.47 -1.57
C GLY A 90 -0.75 13.82 -1.41
N LEU A 91 -1.30 14.38 -2.48
CA LEU A 91 -1.91 15.71 -2.52
C LEU A 91 -3.33 15.64 -3.11
N PRO A 92 -4.20 16.64 -2.83
CA PRO A 92 -5.48 16.75 -3.50
C PRO A 92 -5.28 17.09 -4.99
N GLY A 93 -5.80 16.24 -5.87
CA GLY A 93 -5.69 16.34 -7.32
C GLY A 93 -6.94 16.92 -8.01
N ASP A 94 -7.28 16.36 -9.16
CA ASP A 94 -8.42 16.79 -9.98
C ASP A 94 -9.77 16.55 -9.29
N ALA A 95 -10.69 17.50 -9.46
CA ALA A 95 -12.07 17.38 -9.01
C ALA A 95 -12.86 16.37 -9.86
N ILE A 96 -13.41 15.35 -9.21
CA ILE A 96 -14.30 14.35 -9.81
C ILE A 96 -15.78 14.65 -9.55
N GLN A 97 -16.09 15.44 -8.52
CA GLN A 97 -17.41 16.01 -8.29
C GLN A 97 -17.26 17.47 -7.87
N THR A 98 -18.23 18.30 -8.23
CA THR A 98 -18.23 19.74 -7.94
C THR A 98 -19.65 20.21 -7.70
N PHE A 99 -19.90 20.74 -6.51
CA PHE A 99 -21.19 21.26 -6.08
C PHE A 99 -21.01 22.69 -5.60
N THR A 100 -21.43 23.65 -6.41
CA THR A 100 -21.33 25.07 -6.10
C THR A 100 -22.65 25.64 -5.60
N ASN A 101 -22.60 26.60 -4.68
CA ASN A 101 -23.75 27.31 -4.13
C ASN A 101 -24.76 26.38 -3.41
N LEU A 102 -24.29 25.32 -2.73
CA LEU A 102 -25.14 24.49 -1.89
C LEU A 102 -25.63 25.29 -0.69
N VAL A 103 -26.95 25.46 -0.57
CA VAL A 103 -27.57 26.10 0.59
C VAL A 103 -27.60 25.08 1.74
N PRO A 104 -27.13 25.42 2.96
CA PRO A 104 -27.24 24.53 4.10
C PRO A 104 -28.67 24.08 4.40
N THR A 105 -28.87 22.77 4.50
CA THR A 105 -30.14 22.15 4.91
C THR A 105 -30.32 22.19 6.43
N SER A 106 -29.22 22.32 7.18
CA SER A 106 -29.22 22.53 8.63
C SER A 106 -28.01 23.36 9.08
N GLN A 107 -28.18 24.16 10.13
CA GLN A 107 -27.12 24.89 10.83
C GLN A 107 -27.47 24.91 12.33
N VAL A 108 -26.79 24.09 13.13
CA VAL A 108 -27.11 23.90 14.56
C VAL A 108 -25.88 24.19 15.40
N LEU A 109 -26.04 24.94 16.49
CA LEU A 109 -24.95 25.18 17.45
C LEU A 109 -24.43 23.84 17.99
N ALA A 110 -23.15 23.56 17.76
CA ALA A 110 -22.48 22.36 18.24
C ALA A 110 -21.97 22.57 19.67
N TYR A 111 -21.24 23.68 19.91
CA TYR A 111 -20.77 24.11 21.23
C TYR A 111 -20.39 25.59 21.21
N ASN A 112 -20.36 26.21 22.40
CA ASN A 112 -19.90 27.59 22.55
C ASN A 112 -18.37 27.63 22.51
N SER A 113 -17.78 28.53 21.72
CA SER A 113 -16.32 28.61 21.58
C SER A 113 -15.65 29.20 22.83
N THR A 114 -14.33 29.00 22.94
CA THR A 114 -13.47 29.80 23.84
C THR A 114 -12.99 31.11 23.20
N VAL A 115 -13.25 31.31 21.90
CA VAL A 115 -12.94 32.53 21.15
C VAL A 115 -14.11 33.51 21.23
N GLU A 116 -13.82 34.80 21.47
CA GLU A 116 -14.84 35.86 21.57
C GLU A 116 -15.57 36.09 20.24
N ASP A 117 -16.88 36.40 20.31
CA ASP A 117 -17.79 36.65 19.17
C ASP A 117 -17.92 35.54 18.09
N VAL A 118 -17.38 34.36 18.36
CA VAL A 118 -17.38 33.20 17.45
C VAL A 118 -17.93 31.98 18.18
N ASP A 119 -18.81 31.21 17.55
CA ASP A 119 -19.32 29.94 18.07
C ASP A 119 -19.22 28.84 17.01
N VAL A 120 -19.27 27.57 17.43
CA VAL A 120 -19.09 26.43 16.53
C VAL A 120 -20.43 25.80 16.17
N TYR A 121 -20.71 25.68 14.88
CA TYR A 121 -21.97 25.18 14.34
C TYR A 121 -21.75 23.95 13.46
N LYS A 122 -22.54 22.88 13.67
CA LYS A 122 -22.66 21.77 12.71
C LYS A 122 -23.54 22.23 11.54
N ILE A 123 -22.93 22.28 10.37
CA ILE A 123 -23.56 22.58 9.09
C ILE A 123 -23.91 21.27 8.39
N SER A 124 -25.00 21.22 7.65
CA SER A 124 -25.38 20.09 6.81
C SER A 124 -25.76 20.57 5.42
N VAL A 125 -25.29 19.87 4.38
CA VAL A 125 -25.62 20.11 2.97
C VAL A 125 -25.92 18.79 2.27
N ASP A 126 -27.01 18.76 1.52
CA ASP A 126 -27.40 17.61 0.71
C ASP A 126 -26.81 17.76 -0.70
N PHE A 127 -26.29 16.67 -1.27
CA PHE A 127 -25.84 16.70 -2.67
C PHE A 127 -27.07 16.63 -3.61
N PRO A 128 -27.14 17.44 -4.69
CA PRO A 128 -28.29 17.45 -5.61
C PRO A 128 -28.56 16.10 -6.30
N ALA A 129 -27.53 15.25 -6.39
CA ALA A 129 -27.62 13.86 -6.79
C ALA A 129 -26.57 13.05 -6.02
N SER A 130 -26.88 11.79 -5.69
CA SER A 130 -25.90 10.87 -5.13
C SER A 130 -24.91 10.41 -6.19
N PHE A 131 -23.68 10.12 -5.78
CA PHE A 131 -22.60 9.65 -6.65
C PHE A 131 -21.80 8.53 -5.98
N ASP A 132 -21.24 7.64 -6.78
CA ASP A 132 -20.47 6.50 -6.32
C ASP A 132 -18.97 6.80 -6.29
N LEU A 133 -18.34 6.47 -5.16
CA LEU A 133 -16.90 6.45 -4.97
C LEU A 133 -16.47 4.99 -4.71
N PRO A 134 -15.76 4.32 -5.65
CA PRO A 134 -15.14 3.01 -5.40
C PRO A 134 -13.91 3.13 -4.49
N LYS A 135 -13.24 2.01 -4.17
CA LYS A 135 -11.96 2.00 -3.43
C LYS A 135 -11.04 3.14 -3.88
N GLY A 136 -10.47 3.86 -2.92
CA GLY A 136 -9.40 4.83 -3.14
C GLY A 136 -9.34 5.90 -2.05
N LYS A 137 -8.22 6.62 -2.02
CA LYS A 137 -8.07 7.86 -1.25
C LYS A 137 -8.65 9.03 -2.03
N TYR A 138 -9.46 9.85 -1.36
CA TYR A 138 -10.09 11.04 -1.91
C TYR A 138 -9.91 12.20 -0.95
N TYR A 139 -10.07 13.43 -1.46
CA TYR A 139 -10.13 14.62 -0.62
C TYR A 139 -11.48 15.33 -0.79
N ILE A 140 -11.98 15.91 0.29
CA ILE A 140 -13.12 16.82 0.27
C ILE A 140 -12.63 18.25 0.50
N GLN A 141 -12.71 19.08 -0.53
CA GLN A 141 -12.39 20.51 -0.46
C GLN A 141 -13.67 21.30 -0.16
N LEU A 142 -13.60 22.20 0.82
CA LEU A 142 -14.69 23.10 1.19
C LEU A 142 -14.33 24.56 0.93
N LYS A 143 -15.36 25.33 0.55
CA LYS A 143 -15.46 26.78 0.72
C LYS A 143 -16.83 27.14 1.26
N ALA A 144 -16.96 28.15 2.11
CA ALA A 144 -18.23 28.64 2.63
C ALA A 144 -18.29 30.18 2.70
N ALA A 145 -19.50 30.74 2.56
CA ALA A 145 -19.74 32.18 2.65
C ALA A 145 -20.80 32.49 3.70
N LEU A 146 -20.54 33.48 4.57
CA LEU A 146 -21.52 34.00 5.53
C LEU A 146 -22.37 35.12 4.90
N ALA A 147 -23.60 35.28 5.39
CA ALA A 147 -24.57 36.25 4.84
C ALA A 147 -24.16 37.73 4.98
N ASP A 148 -23.27 38.02 5.90
CA ASP A 148 -22.66 39.34 6.17
C ASP A 148 -21.26 39.49 5.55
N GLY A 149 -20.75 38.46 4.87
CA GLY A 149 -19.41 38.45 4.25
C GLY A 149 -18.25 38.36 5.24
N THR A 150 -18.48 38.01 6.50
CA THR A 150 -17.41 37.77 7.48
C THR A 150 -16.77 36.39 7.30
N SER A 151 -15.59 36.18 7.89
CA SER A 151 -14.83 34.93 7.76
C SER A 151 -15.52 33.73 8.41
N VAL A 152 -15.30 32.56 7.84
CA VAL A 152 -15.75 31.26 8.34
C VAL A 152 -14.61 30.24 8.27
N PHE A 153 -14.45 29.48 9.35
CA PHE A 153 -13.35 28.54 9.53
C PHE A 153 -13.89 27.13 9.76
N TRP A 154 -13.33 26.12 9.12
CA TRP A 154 -13.67 24.71 9.32
C TRP A 154 -13.01 24.24 10.61
N GLU A 155 -13.78 23.71 11.57
CA GLU A 155 -13.23 23.23 12.85
C GLU A 155 -12.16 22.15 12.59
N ILE A 156 -11.02 22.25 13.25
CA ILE A 156 -9.95 21.24 13.26
C ILE A 156 -9.86 20.56 14.63
N ASN A 157 -9.48 19.29 14.66
CA ASN A 157 -9.23 18.53 15.90
C ASN A 157 -7.87 18.90 16.53
N LYS A 158 -7.43 18.17 17.56
CA LYS A 158 -6.12 18.40 18.20
C LYS A 158 -5.03 17.66 17.45
N GLU A 159 -3.83 18.22 17.45
CA GLU A 159 -2.58 17.63 16.92
C GLU A 159 -2.15 16.27 17.54
N THR A 160 -2.99 15.67 18.37
CA THR A 160 -2.73 14.41 19.08
C THR A 160 -3.69 13.28 18.68
N THR A 161 -4.52 13.46 17.63
CA THR A 161 -5.47 12.44 17.19
C THR A 161 -4.76 11.23 16.57
N ARG A 162 -5.04 10.05 17.12
CA ARG A 162 -4.46 8.76 16.66
C ARG A 162 -5.46 7.96 15.82
N LYS A 163 -6.12 8.62 14.85
CA LYS A 163 -7.16 8.00 14.04
C LYS A 163 -7.17 8.50 12.58
N LEU A 164 -6.42 7.78 11.75
CA LEU A 164 -6.72 7.54 10.32
C LEU A 164 -6.67 8.76 9.38
N GLY A 165 -5.46 9.20 9.00
CA GLY A 165 -5.20 10.07 7.82
C GLY A 165 -5.84 11.45 7.91
N ARG A 166 -5.18 12.47 8.49
CA ARG A 166 -4.05 13.25 7.97
C ARG A 166 -4.03 13.37 6.44
N PHE A 167 -4.22 14.57 5.87
CA PHE A 167 -3.76 15.91 6.29
C PHE A 167 -4.72 17.05 5.97
N ASP A 168 -4.50 18.20 6.62
CA ASP A 168 -4.92 19.49 6.11
C ASP A 168 -4.14 19.87 4.83
N PHE A 169 -4.88 20.32 3.82
CA PHE A 169 -4.30 21.04 2.70
C PHE A 169 -5.07 22.33 2.46
N THR A 170 -4.34 23.43 2.35
CA THR A 170 -4.88 24.76 2.04
C THR A 170 -4.36 25.26 0.70
N LYS A 171 -5.13 26.15 0.08
CA LYS A 171 -4.65 26.98 -1.04
C LYS A 171 -5.41 28.29 -1.13
N PHE A 172 -4.73 29.27 -1.70
CA PHE A 172 -5.23 30.61 -1.97
C PHE A 172 -5.57 30.70 -3.46
N ASP A 173 -6.82 31.00 -3.80
CA ASP A 173 -7.30 31.12 -5.18
C ASP A 173 -6.93 29.93 -6.09
N ASN A 174 -5.89 30.09 -6.93
CA ASN A 174 -5.39 29.10 -7.90
C ASN A 174 -3.96 28.60 -7.58
N ASP A 175 -3.42 28.93 -6.40
CA ASP A 175 -2.10 28.47 -5.98
C ASP A 175 -2.07 26.93 -5.81
N PRO A 176 -0.89 26.29 -5.95
CA PRO A 176 -0.73 24.88 -5.63
C PRO A 176 -1.13 24.58 -4.17
N TRP A 177 -1.57 23.35 -3.92
CA TRP A 177 -1.86 22.90 -2.56
C TRP A 177 -0.61 22.96 -1.67
N PHE A 178 -0.77 23.60 -0.52
CA PHE A 178 0.18 23.70 0.57
C PHE A 178 -0.43 23.04 1.81
N GLY A 179 0.38 22.43 2.67
CA GLY A 179 -0.11 21.63 3.80
C GLY A 179 0.71 20.35 3.99
N GLY A 180 0.23 19.46 4.85
CA GLY A 180 0.96 18.23 5.22
C GLY A 180 1.94 18.38 6.40
N PHE A 181 2.01 19.56 7.01
CA PHE A 181 2.90 19.81 8.16
C PHE A 181 2.23 19.54 9.52
N SER A 182 0.90 19.56 9.56
CA SER A 182 0.13 19.50 10.78
C SER A 182 -0.49 18.12 11.00
N TYR A 183 -0.75 17.83 12.27
CA TYR A 183 -1.24 16.52 12.74
C TYR A 183 -2.67 16.62 13.27
N TYR A 184 -3.43 17.57 12.72
CA TYR A 184 -4.86 17.74 12.95
C TYR A 184 -5.65 17.44 11.67
N ASP A 185 -6.92 17.07 11.85
CA ASP A 185 -7.88 16.83 10.78
C ASP A 185 -9.07 17.77 10.91
N HIS A 186 -9.71 18.09 9.79
CA HIS A 186 -10.93 18.87 9.80
C HIS A 186 -12.14 18.03 10.25
N VAL A 187 -13.07 18.64 10.98
CA VAL A 187 -14.26 17.97 11.51
C VAL A 187 -15.35 17.89 10.43
N PHE A 188 -15.56 16.70 9.88
CA PHE A 188 -16.63 16.42 8.91
C PHE A 188 -17.18 15.00 9.04
N GLU A 189 -18.29 14.75 8.36
CA GLU A 189 -18.96 13.47 8.23
C GLU A 189 -19.60 13.39 6.84
N LEU A 190 -18.99 12.61 5.94
CA LEU A 190 -19.52 12.30 4.61
C LEU A 190 -20.46 11.09 4.74
N ILE A 191 -21.74 11.30 4.45
CA ILE A 191 -22.83 10.34 4.71
C ILE A 191 -23.32 9.75 3.39
N GLY A 192 -23.49 8.43 3.36
CA GLY A 192 -23.97 7.69 2.21
C GLY A 192 -24.36 6.26 2.54
N ASN A 193 -24.41 5.41 1.51
CA ASN A 193 -24.62 3.97 1.66
C ASN A 193 -23.41 3.23 1.13
N CYS A 194 -22.91 2.26 1.89
CA CYS A 194 -21.80 1.42 1.48
C CYS A 194 -22.33 0.10 0.93
N ASN A 195 -22.05 -0.18 -0.33
CA ASN A 195 -22.32 -1.46 -0.97
C ASN A 195 -21.03 -2.27 -1.08
N ASP A 196 -21.13 -3.58 -0.91
CA ASP A 196 -20.04 -4.49 -1.27
C ASP A 196 -19.89 -4.55 -2.80
N THR A 197 -18.65 -4.57 -3.29
CA THR A 197 -18.35 -4.86 -4.69
C THR A 197 -18.25 -6.36 -4.91
N SER A 198 -18.17 -6.78 -6.18
CA SER A 198 -17.84 -8.17 -6.54
C SER A 198 -16.33 -8.47 -6.48
N GLU A 199 -15.52 -7.61 -5.88
CA GLU A 199 -14.07 -7.83 -5.74
C GLU A 199 -13.80 -8.80 -4.57
N GLU A 200 -13.20 -9.95 -4.88
CA GLU A 200 -12.79 -10.91 -3.87
C GLU A 200 -11.79 -10.27 -2.90
N GLN A 201 -12.16 -10.24 -1.62
CA GLN A 201 -11.24 -9.81 -0.57
C GLN A 201 -10.19 -10.89 -0.32
N PRO A 202 -8.94 -10.52 0.00
CA PRO A 202 -7.95 -11.45 0.51
C PRO A 202 -8.50 -12.25 1.70
N THR A 203 -8.55 -13.57 1.55
CA THR A 203 -8.94 -14.51 2.61
C THR A 203 -7.72 -15.26 3.12
N GLY A 204 -7.72 -15.69 4.38
CA GLY A 204 -6.68 -16.57 4.93
C GLY A 204 -6.50 -16.36 6.43
N THR A 205 -5.38 -16.85 6.96
CA THR A 205 -4.97 -16.52 8.34
C THR A 205 -4.23 -15.19 8.33
N LEU A 206 -4.61 -14.24 9.18
CA LEU A 206 -3.86 -12.99 9.34
C LEU A 206 -2.38 -13.28 9.62
N PHE A 207 -1.50 -12.61 8.90
CA PHE A 207 -0.06 -12.75 9.01
C PHE A 207 0.60 -11.37 9.01
N THR A 208 1.58 -11.21 9.90
CA THR A 208 2.45 -10.04 9.96
C THR A 208 3.91 -10.49 10.09
N ALA A 209 4.83 -9.69 9.55
CA ALA A 209 6.28 -9.86 9.73
C ALA A 209 6.98 -8.49 9.68
N GLY A 210 8.20 -8.42 10.20
CA GLY A 210 8.98 -7.18 10.35
C GLY A 210 9.45 -7.00 11.80
N ASN A 211 9.93 -5.80 12.12
CA ASN A 211 10.60 -5.50 13.39
C ASN A 211 9.86 -4.42 14.18
N SER A 212 9.78 -4.59 15.51
CA SER A 212 9.16 -3.63 16.43
C SER A 212 10.15 -2.55 16.88
N GLY A 213 9.69 -1.30 16.96
CA GLY A 213 10.50 -0.17 17.44
C GLY A 213 10.74 -0.19 18.95
N ASP A 214 11.78 0.52 19.37
CA ASP A 214 12.25 0.57 20.75
C ASP A 214 11.95 1.90 21.45
N SER A 215 11.66 2.99 20.71
CA SER A 215 10.83 4.18 21.07
C SER A 215 11.08 5.38 20.13
N HIS A 216 11.37 5.16 18.83
CA HIS A 216 11.79 6.21 17.89
C HIS A 216 13.14 6.87 18.26
N GLU A 217 14.11 6.11 18.79
CA GLU A 217 15.39 6.66 19.27
C GLU A 217 16.34 7.12 18.14
N GLY A 218 16.18 6.63 16.91
CA GLY A 218 17.02 6.99 15.77
C GLY A 218 16.47 6.52 14.42
N GLY A 219 17.13 6.89 13.33
CA GLY A 219 16.70 6.48 11.98
C GLY A 219 17.63 6.87 10.83
N VAL A 220 17.48 6.18 9.70
CA VAL A 220 18.26 6.37 8.46
C VAL A 220 17.48 7.21 7.46
N HIS A 221 18.16 8.12 6.77
CA HIS A 221 17.58 9.06 5.81
C HIS A 221 16.98 8.36 4.59
N MET A 222 15.69 8.57 4.32
CA MET A 222 14.94 7.90 3.25
C MET A 222 14.95 8.65 1.90
N VAL A 223 15.15 9.96 1.91
CA VAL A 223 14.97 10.77 0.69
C VAL A 223 16.08 10.43 -0.31
N TRP A 224 15.69 10.04 -1.53
CA TRP A 224 16.60 9.54 -2.58
C TRP A 224 17.49 8.35 -2.20
N THR A 225 17.28 7.73 -1.04
CA THR A 225 18.06 6.58 -0.58
C THR A 225 17.16 5.35 -0.66
N SER A 226 17.67 4.27 -1.23
CA SER A 226 16.96 3.00 -1.28
C SER A 226 17.22 2.27 0.04
N LEU A 227 16.27 2.30 0.98
CA LEU A 227 16.39 1.61 2.25
C LEU A 227 15.63 0.29 2.15
N ALA A 228 16.21 -0.82 2.60
CA ALA A 228 15.52 -2.10 2.60
C ALA A 228 15.82 -2.94 3.85
N ASP A 229 14.85 -3.77 4.25
CA ASP A 229 15.01 -4.77 5.31
C ASP A 229 14.22 -6.04 4.97
N ASP A 230 14.55 -7.13 5.64
CA ASP A 230 14.18 -8.49 5.28
C ASP A 230 12.89 -8.97 6.00
N PHE A 231 12.08 -9.76 5.30
CA PHE A 231 11.00 -10.54 5.90
C PHE A 231 10.88 -11.93 5.28
N VAL A 232 10.36 -12.89 6.06
CA VAL A 232 10.24 -14.29 5.65
C VAL A 232 8.77 -14.69 5.52
N VAL A 233 8.38 -15.16 4.34
CA VAL A 233 7.13 -15.88 4.12
C VAL A 233 7.31 -17.35 4.57
N PRO A 234 6.51 -17.87 5.52
CA PRO A 234 6.74 -19.20 6.09
C PRO A 234 6.66 -20.36 5.09
N ASP A 235 7.41 -21.43 5.38
CA ASP A 235 7.35 -22.69 4.64
C ASP A 235 5.93 -23.23 4.51
N GLY A 236 5.54 -23.58 3.29
CA GLY A 236 4.21 -24.10 2.98
C GLY A 236 3.07 -23.09 3.09
N GLN A 237 3.36 -21.78 3.15
CA GLN A 237 2.36 -20.70 3.09
C GLN A 237 2.57 -19.81 1.86
N LYS A 238 1.49 -19.44 1.17
CA LYS A 238 1.47 -18.31 0.24
C LYS A 238 0.97 -17.10 1.02
N PHE A 239 1.73 -16.01 1.01
CA PHE A 239 1.36 -14.75 1.64
C PHE A 239 0.77 -13.79 0.61
N THR A 240 -0.52 -13.49 0.76
CA THR A 240 -1.20 -12.40 0.07
C THR A 240 -0.95 -11.11 0.84
N PHE A 241 0.04 -10.35 0.39
CA PHE A 241 0.52 -9.09 0.94
C PHE A 241 -0.45 -7.94 0.62
N THR A 242 -0.88 -7.19 1.65
CA THR A 242 -1.96 -6.18 1.52
C THR A 242 -1.64 -4.79 2.10
N LYS A 243 -0.73 -4.70 3.08
CA LYS A 243 -0.35 -3.45 3.74
C LYS A 243 1.12 -3.47 4.17
N PHE A 244 1.71 -2.28 4.22
CA PHE A 244 3.05 -2.04 4.74
C PHE A 244 3.01 -0.83 5.67
N LYS A 245 3.50 -0.99 6.90
CA LYS A 245 3.64 0.08 7.88
C LYS A 245 5.11 0.27 8.22
N ILE A 246 5.54 1.51 8.34
CA ILE A 246 6.86 1.90 8.84
C ILE A 246 6.70 2.89 10.00
N SER A 247 7.65 2.89 10.93
CA SER A 247 7.77 3.94 11.94
C SER A 247 8.86 4.92 11.50
N THR A 248 8.63 6.22 11.70
CA THR A 248 9.43 7.29 11.10
C THR A 248 9.74 8.43 12.05
N LEU A 249 10.84 9.14 11.76
CA LEU A 249 11.22 10.41 12.35
C LEU A 249 11.30 11.45 11.23
N GLN A 250 10.31 12.35 11.16
CA GLN A 250 10.12 13.23 10.00
C GLN A 250 9.86 14.71 10.35
N LEU A 251 10.34 15.61 9.49
CA LEU A 251 9.79 16.96 9.30
C LEU A 251 8.96 16.96 8.02
N GLY A 252 7.78 17.60 8.05
CA GLY A 252 6.76 17.38 7.03
C GLY A 252 6.29 15.92 7.02
N ASN A 253 5.66 15.51 5.93
CA ASN A 253 5.15 14.15 5.76
C ASN A 253 5.68 13.45 4.51
N ILE A 254 5.57 12.13 4.46
CA ILE A 254 5.78 11.39 3.22
C ILE A 254 4.58 11.66 2.30
N LYS A 255 4.80 12.43 1.23
CA LYS A 255 3.76 12.62 0.19
C LYS A 255 3.52 11.32 -0.56
N ASN A 256 4.61 10.74 -1.05
CA ASN A 256 4.60 9.48 -1.76
C ASN A 256 5.97 8.82 -1.66
N ALA A 257 5.97 7.51 -1.86
CA ALA A 257 7.17 6.70 -1.97
C ALA A 257 7.07 5.77 -3.18
N THR A 258 8.22 5.24 -3.60
CA THR A 258 8.28 4.00 -4.37
C THR A 258 8.60 2.88 -3.39
N ILE A 259 7.77 1.84 -3.35
CA ILE A 259 7.99 0.64 -2.54
C ILE A 259 8.24 -0.54 -3.48
N ASN A 260 9.30 -1.31 -3.25
CA ASN A 260 9.59 -2.53 -4.00
C ASN A 260 9.56 -3.76 -3.09
N ILE A 261 9.07 -4.88 -3.63
CA ILE A 261 9.36 -6.21 -3.09
C ILE A 261 10.48 -6.82 -3.91
N ARG A 262 11.60 -7.08 -3.25
CA ARG A 262 12.79 -7.70 -3.82
C ARG A 262 12.94 -9.13 -3.34
N LYS A 263 13.41 -10.00 -4.22
CA LYS A 263 13.82 -11.36 -3.88
C LYS A 263 15.11 -11.32 -3.05
N SER A 264 15.26 -12.17 -2.05
CA SER A 264 16.57 -12.35 -1.39
C SER A 264 17.53 -13.16 -2.27
N GLU A 265 18.74 -12.66 -2.48
CA GLU A 265 19.82 -13.34 -3.19
C GLU A 265 21.13 -13.21 -2.42
N ASN A 266 21.66 -14.34 -1.92
CA ASN A 266 22.84 -14.39 -1.04
C ASN A 266 22.71 -13.46 0.19
N ASP A 267 21.54 -13.47 0.83
CA ASP A 267 21.21 -12.63 2.00
C ASP A 267 21.31 -11.11 1.74
N LEU A 268 21.15 -10.69 0.48
CA LEU A 268 21.01 -9.28 0.06
C LEU A 268 19.78 -9.08 -0.86
N PRO A 269 19.32 -7.84 -1.10
CA PRO A 269 18.22 -7.58 -2.03
C PRO A 269 18.65 -7.80 -3.49
N GLY A 270 18.03 -8.78 -4.16
CA GLY A 270 18.25 -9.13 -5.57
C GLY A 270 17.18 -8.56 -6.50
N GLU A 271 16.67 -9.37 -7.43
CA GLU A 271 15.65 -8.98 -8.42
C GLU A 271 14.41 -8.32 -7.78
N ILE A 272 13.96 -7.19 -8.36
CA ILE A 272 12.66 -6.58 -8.02
C ILE A 272 11.54 -7.43 -8.64
N LEU A 273 10.65 -7.93 -7.79
CA LEU A 273 9.49 -8.74 -8.19
C LEU A 273 8.24 -7.88 -8.39
N HIS A 274 8.07 -6.87 -7.54
CA HIS A 274 6.94 -5.95 -7.57
C HIS A 274 7.38 -4.53 -7.21
N THR A 275 6.75 -3.54 -7.83
CA THR A 275 6.96 -2.11 -7.59
C THR A 275 5.61 -1.44 -7.41
N PHE A 276 5.50 -0.61 -6.37
CA PHE A 276 4.40 0.30 -6.12
C PHE A 276 4.95 1.72 -6.24
N GLU A 277 4.80 2.36 -7.40
CA GLU A 277 5.31 3.71 -7.65
C GLU A 277 4.36 4.79 -7.15
N ASN A 278 4.91 5.89 -6.63
CA ASN A 278 4.18 7.10 -6.25
C ASN A 278 3.03 6.85 -5.23
N VAL A 279 3.15 5.84 -4.38
CA VAL A 279 2.12 5.52 -3.39
C VAL A 279 2.22 6.46 -2.19
N GLY A 280 1.15 7.21 -1.94
CA GLY A 280 0.99 8.01 -0.72
C GLY A 280 0.54 7.18 0.48
N PRO A 281 0.83 7.61 1.71
CA PRO A 281 0.28 6.99 2.90
C PRO A 281 -1.24 7.09 2.97
N THR A 282 -1.89 5.98 3.32
CA THR A 282 -3.28 5.99 3.81
C THR A 282 -3.28 6.19 5.31
N THR A 283 -2.52 5.33 6.02
CA THR A 283 -2.30 5.31 7.47
C THR A 283 -1.45 6.45 8.03
N GLU A 284 -1.97 7.67 8.05
CA GLU A 284 -1.40 8.90 8.62
C GLU A 284 -1.29 9.07 10.19
N ASN A 285 -0.43 8.41 10.99
CA ASN A 285 -0.55 8.44 12.49
C ASN A 285 0.53 9.23 13.28
N PHE A 286 0.26 9.72 14.52
CA PHE A 286 1.16 10.58 15.33
C PHE A 286 1.51 10.01 16.73
N TYR A 287 2.80 10.07 17.11
CA TYR A 287 3.30 9.63 18.42
C TYR A 287 3.92 10.72 19.30
N GLY A 288 4.39 11.82 18.73
CA GLY A 288 4.92 12.95 19.50
C GLY A 288 6.02 13.71 18.77
N TYR A 289 6.46 14.80 19.38
CA TYR A 289 7.69 15.51 19.01
C TYR A 289 8.89 14.87 19.70
N HIS A 290 9.94 14.60 18.94
CA HIS A 290 11.19 13.99 19.39
C HIS A 290 12.36 14.96 19.15
N PRO A 291 13.12 15.36 20.18
CA PRO A 291 14.27 16.22 20.01
C PRO A 291 15.41 15.47 19.31
N VAL A 292 16.14 16.15 18.43
CA VAL A 292 17.29 15.59 17.72
C VAL A 292 18.57 16.34 18.14
N PRO A 293 19.56 15.67 18.77
CA PRO A 293 20.78 16.32 19.24
C PRO A 293 21.52 17.09 18.14
N GLY A 294 21.71 18.40 18.35
CA GLY A 294 22.40 19.28 17.40
C GLY A 294 21.53 19.83 16.26
N PHE A 295 20.24 19.49 16.22
CA PHE A 295 19.27 20.01 15.26
C PHE A 295 18.36 21.06 15.93
N PRO A 296 17.94 22.14 15.23
CA PRO A 296 17.24 23.27 15.87
C PRO A 296 15.72 23.09 16.00
N LEU A 297 15.16 21.99 15.50
CA LEU A 297 13.74 21.67 15.52
C LEU A 297 13.54 20.27 16.11
N ASP A 298 12.45 20.06 16.82
CA ASP A 298 11.98 18.72 17.14
C ASP A 298 11.38 18.10 15.86
N VAL A 299 11.58 16.80 15.68
CA VAL A 299 11.02 16.04 14.56
C VAL A 299 9.82 15.25 15.04
N VAL A 300 8.97 14.78 14.13
CA VAL A 300 7.77 14.03 14.51
C VAL A 300 8.01 12.53 14.40
N ALA A 301 7.69 11.83 15.49
CA ALA A 301 7.55 10.38 15.55
C ALA A 301 6.18 9.97 14.98
N ALA A 302 6.16 9.14 13.95
CA ALA A 302 4.94 8.78 13.20
C ALA A 302 4.98 7.36 12.62
N ASP A 303 3.88 6.59 12.79
CA ASP A 303 3.63 5.40 11.98
C ASP A 303 2.94 5.81 10.68
N VAL A 304 3.50 5.33 9.57
CA VAL A 304 3.05 5.58 8.21
C VAL A 304 2.61 4.24 7.61
N GLU A 305 1.33 4.08 7.27
CA GLU A 305 0.84 2.88 6.55
C GLU A 305 0.55 3.18 5.08
N PHE A 306 0.97 2.24 4.22
CA PHE A 306 0.68 2.17 2.80
C PHE A 306 -0.19 0.94 2.53
N ASP A 307 -1.14 1.09 1.61
CA ASP A 307 -1.84 -0.03 0.98
C ASP A 307 -1.92 0.16 -0.54
N TRP A 308 -2.39 -0.87 -1.24
CA TRP A 308 -2.43 -0.89 -2.71
C TRP A 308 -3.74 -1.44 -3.24
N ASN A 309 -4.06 -1.06 -4.47
CA ASN A 309 -5.30 -1.44 -5.13
C ASN A 309 -5.38 -2.95 -5.46
N GLN A 310 -4.26 -3.64 -5.64
CA GLN A 310 -4.20 -5.05 -6.02
C GLN A 310 -3.19 -5.81 -5.15
N PRO A 311 -3.63 -6.73 -4.27
CA PRO A 311 -2.76 -7.54 -3.41
C PRO A 311 -1.71 -8.32 -4.19
N VAL A 312 -0.57 -8.59 -3.54
CA VAL A 312 0.56 -9.31 -4.13
C VAL A 312 0.72 -10.67 -3.47
N ASP A 313 0.78 -11.74 -4.26
CA ASP A 313 1.02 -13.09 -3.77
C ASP A 313 2.51 -13.43 -3.76
N LEU A 314 3.06 -13.67 -2.56
CA LEU A 314 4.42 -14.13 -2.33
C LEU A 314 4.43 -15.60 -1.92
N LEU A 315 5.39 -16.37 -2.43
CA LEU A 315 5.58 -17.79 -2.11
C LEU A 315 6.48 -17.93 -0.87
N PRO A 316 6.66 -19.14 -0.29
CA PRO A 316 7.63 -19.34 0.79
C PRO A 316 9.04 -18.87 0.41
N GLY A 317 9.69 -18.13 1.30
CA GLY A 317 11.04 -17.60 1.09
C GLY A 317 11.31 -16.29 1.82
N ARG A 318 12.58 -15.84 1.78
CA ARG A 318 12.99 -14.53 2.26
C ARG A 318 12.88 -13.49 1.14
N TYR A 319 12.34 -12.33 1.48
CA TYR A 319 12.21 -11.16 0.62
C TYR A 319 12.79 -9.95 1.33
N PHE A 320 13.10 -8.91 0.58
CA PHE A 320 13.37 -7.59 1.11
C PHE A 320 12.22 -6.66 0.72
N ILE A 321 11.79 -5.81 1.64
CA ILE A 321 10.94 -4.67 1.33
C ILE A 321 11.79 -3.41 1.30
N GLU A 322 11.74 -2.71 0.18
CA GLU A 322 12.52 -1.50 -0.11
C GLU A 322 11.57 -0.29 -0.16
N ILE A 323 11.97 0.83 0.43
CA ILE A 323 11.30 2.13 0.27
C ILE A 323 12.27 3.19 -0.21
N ILE A 324 11.78 4.05 -1.11
CA ILE A 324 12.43 5.27 -1.59
C ILE A 324 11.43 6.40 -1.42
N SER A 325 11.67 7.32 -0.47
CA SER A 325 10.75 8.45 -0.23
C SER A 325 11.01 9.60 -1.19
N ALA A 326 9.94 10.23 -1.69
CA ALA A 326 10.04 11.48 -2.43
C ALA A 326 10.36 12.65 -1.48
N PRO A 327 11.17 13.64 -1.91
CA PRO A 327 11.52 14.79 -1.08
C PRO A 327 10.29 15.62 -0.72
N PHE A 328 10.27 16.14 0.52
CA PHE A 328 9.28 17.13 0.91
C PHE A 328 9.73 18.54 0.50
N PRO A 329 8.81 19.45 0.14
CA PRO A 329 9.14 20.87 0.04
C PRO A 329 9.74 21.37 1.37
N PHE A 330 10.83 22.12 1.28
CA PHE A 330 11.50 22.77 2.41
C PHE A 330 12.21 21.86 3.43
N THR A 331 12.15 20.53 3.32
CA THR A 331 12.93 19.62 4.18
C THR A 331 13.21 18.25 3.55
N ASP A 332 14.40 17.72 3.81
CA ASP A 332 14.86 16.37 3.50
C ASP A 332 14.90 15.47 4.75
N TYR A 333 14.52 15.97 5.93
CA TYR A 333 14.55 15.21 7.18
C TYR A 333 13.34 14.25 7.22
N GLN A 334 13.44 13.15 6.50
CA GLN A 334 12.56 11.99 6.62
C GLN A 334 13.42 10.76 6.87
N ARG A 335 13.18 10.07 7.99
CA ARG A 335 13.96 8.89 8.39
C ARG A 335 13.07 7.70 8.70
N TRP A 336 13.48 6.53 8.26
CA TRP A 336 12.94 5.26 8.73
C TRP A 336 13.56 4.98 10.09
N GLU A 337 12.74 4.73 11.11
CA GLU A 337 13.20 4.35 12.45
C GLU A 337 14.04 3.07 12.38
N VAL A 338 15.11 3.02 13.16
CA VAL A 338 15.92 1.81 13.37
C VAL A 338 15.75 1.27 14.79
N THR A 339 15.84 -0.04 14.94
CA THR A 339 15.83 -0.78 16.20
C THR A 339 17.04 -1.74 16.22
N PRO A 340 17.65 -2.05 17.39
CA PRO A 340 18.75 -3.01 17.47
C PRO A 340 18.37 -4.40 16.95
N ASN A 341 19.19 -4.98 16.07
CA ASN A 341 19.02 -6.36 15.58
C ASN A 341 19.27 -7.35 16.74
N SER A 342 18.34 -8.27 16.99
CA SER A 342 18.48 -9.29 18.05
C SER A 342 19.46 -10.43 17.69
N GLY A 343 19.93 -10.49 16.45
CA GLY A 343 20.93 -11.43 15.93
C GLY A 343 20.37 -12.64 15.17
N ASP A 344 19.04 -12.71 15.00
CA ASP A 344 18.35 -13.80 14.28
C ASP A 344 17.84 -13.38 12.88
N SER A 345 17.75 -12.08 12.61
CA SER A 345 17.43 -11.46 11.30
C SER A 345 18.71 -10.98 10.59
N LEU A 346 18.60 -10.72 9.28
CA LEU A 346 19.66 -9.98 8.58
C LEU A 346 19.70 -8.53 9.09
N ASP A 347 20.85 -7.88 8.97
CA ASP A 347 20.92 -6.44 9.20
C ASP A 347 20.19 -5.69 8.08
N SER A 348 19.54 -4.58 8.42
CA SER A 348 18.99 -3.65 7.43
C SER A 348 20.07 -3.13 6.49
N VAL A 349 19.66 -2.76 5.27
CA VAL A 349 20.57 -2.31 4.22
C VAL A 349 20.14 -0.97 3.62
N ALA A 350 21.10 -0.27 3.04
CA ALA A 350 20.89 0.96 2.28
C ALA A 350 21.61 0.88 0.94
N SER A 351 21.07 1.55 -0.07
CA SER A 351 21.69 1.73 -1.38
C SER A 351 21.58 3.19 -1.82
N PHE A 352 22.69 3.68 -2.37
CA PHE A 352 22.86 5.06 -2.85
C PHE A 352 22.94 5.15 -4.38
N ASP A 353 22.75 4.03 -5.09
CA ASP A 353 22.86 3.91 -6.55
C ASP A 353 21.60 3.31 -7.21
N GLY A 354 20.47 3.27 -6.49
CA GLY A 354 19.19 2.76 -6.99
C GLY A 354 19.00 1.25 -6.81
N GLY A 355 19.71 0.67 -5.84
CA GLY A 355 19.64 -0.75 -5.51
C GLY A 355 20.50 -1.65 -6.39
N GLU A 356 21.57 -1.10 -6.98
CA GLU A 356 22.62 -1.82 -7.72
C GLU A 356 23.68 -2.37 -6.74
N THR A 357 24.06 -1.60 -5.73
CA THR A 357 24.91 -2.05 -4.60
C THR A 357 24.27 -1.74 -3.26
N TRP A 358 24.51 -2.60 -2.27
CA TRP A 358 23.89 -2.55 -0.94
C TRP A 358 24.95 -2.53 0.16
N GLU A 359 24.81 -1.57 1.08
CA GLU A 359 25.60 -1.43 2.29
C GLU A 359 24.77 -1.88 3.50
N SER A 360 25.34 -2.74 4.35
CA SER A 360 24.73 -3.17 5.61
C SER A 360 24.85 -2.08 6.67
N ASN A 361 23.79 -1.94 7.49
CA ASN A 361 23.74 -1.14 8.71
C ASN A 361 23.93 -2.05 9.93
N PRO A 362 25.18 -2.30 10.39
CA PRO A 362 25.47 -3.51 11.16
C PRO A 362 24.90 -3.46 12.58
N GLY A 363 24.15 -4.50 12.96
CA GLY A 363 23.49 -4.60 14.26
C GLY A 363 22.16 -3.82 14.38
N TYR A 364 21.58 -3.39 13.25
CA TYR A 364 20.31 -2.64 13.23
C TYR A 364 19.35 -3.18 12.17
N ASN A 365 18.06 -3.17 12.52
CA ASN A 365 16.94 -3.38 11.62
C ASN A 365 16.12 -2.09 11.46
N TYR A 366 15.34 -1.96 10.39
CA TYR A 366 14.31 -0.93 10.28
C TYR A 366 13.02 -1.37 10.99
N VAL A 367 12.29 -0.41 11.54
CA VAL A 367 11.02 -0.66 12.24
C VAL A 367 9.87 -0.66 11.24
N PHE A 368 9.26 -1.83 11.05
CA PHE A 368 8.19 -2.01 10.06
C PHE A 368 7.32 -3.22 10.32
N GLU A 369 6.17 -3.24 9.64
CA GLU A 369 5.27 -4.38 9.58
C GLU A 369 4.76 -4.56 8.14
N VAL A 370 5.05 -5.70 7.52
CA VAL A 370 4.30 -6.19 6.35
C VAL A 370 3.09 -6.99 6.86
N SER A 371 1.91 -6.77 6.29
CA SER A 371 0.70 -7.47 6.75
C SER A 371 -0.30 -7.85 5.65
N GLY A 372 -1.06 -8.91 5.93
CA GLY A 372 -2.02 -9.52 5.02
C GLY A 372 -2.42 -10.92 5.46
N PHE A 373 -2.53 -11.85 4.51
CA PHE A 373 -3.14 -13.16 4.74
C PHE A 373 -2.28 -14.31 4.21
N THR A 374 -2.08 -15.34 5.03
CA THR A 374 -1.44 -16.59 4.62
C THR A 374 -2.46 -17.67 4.33
N ASN A 375 -2.19 -18.46 3.28
CA ASN A 375 -2.95 -19.64 2.91
C ASN A 375 -2.00 -20.82 2.65
N PRO A 376 -2.37 -22.05 3.02
CA PRO A 376 -1.55 -23.24 2.75
C PRO A 376 -1.19 -23.37 1.27
N TYR A 377 0.11 -23.39 0.98
CA TYR A 377 0.67 -23.52 -0.35
C TYR A 377 1.41 -24.84 -0.50
N LEU A 378 0.75 -25.80 -1.14
CA LEU A 378 1.34 -27.09 -1.49
C LEU A 378 2.13 -26.95 -2.80
N ALA A 379 3.36 -26.45 -2.70
CA ALA A 379 4.32 -26.48 -3.79
C ALA A 379 4.64 -27.93 -4.19
N VAL A 380 4.51 -28.27 -5.47
CA VAL A 380 5.03 -29.53 -6.02
C VAL A 380 6.36 -29.23 -6.72
N ALA A 381 7.46 -29.59 -6.05
CA ALA A 381 8.88 -29.19 -6.25
C ALA A 381 9.30 -28.05 -5.31
N ASP A 382 10.45 -28.09 -4.63
CA ASP A 382 11.76 -28.50 -5.17
C ASP A 382 12.68 -29.30 -4.20
N ALA A 383 12.11 -30.13 -3.33
CA ALA A 383 12.90 -31.02 -2.47
C ALA A 383 13.81 -31.97 -3.29
N ASP A 384 15.10 -32.00 -2.96
CA ASP A 384 16.18 -32.87 -3.50
C ASP A 384 16.90 -32.49 -4.83
N LYS A 385 16.76 -31.28 -5.41
CA LYS A 385 17.53 -30.92 -6.63
C LYS A 385 19.07 -30.96 -6.51
N ASN A 386 19.64 -30.82 -5.31
CA ASN A 386 21.09 -30.73 -5.11
C ASN A 386 21.83 -32.08 -4.98
N ASN A 387 21.14 -33.23 -5.00
CA ASN A 387 21.74 -34.53 -4.66
C ASN A 387 21.58 -35.63 -5.73
N PHE A 388 21.20 -35.29 -6.96
CA PHE A 388 21.05 -36.23 -8.07
C PHE A 388 21.50 -35.63 -9.41
N SER A 389 22.42 -36.30 -10.10
CA SER A 389 22.89 -35.94 -11.45
C SER A 389 23.16 -37.18 -12.30
N PHE A 390 23.32 -37.00 -13.62
CA PHE A 390 23.49 -38.10 -14.57
C PHE A 390 24.31 -37.69 -15.79
N TYR A 391 25.08 -38.61 -16.37
CA TYR A 391 25.97 -38.34 -17.51
C TYR A 391 26.36 -39.62 -18.30
N PRO A 392 26.85 -39.49 -19.55
CA PRO A 392 26.81 -38.30 -20.39
C PRO A 392 25.38 -38.02 -20.89
N ASN A 393 25.07 -36.76 -21.14
CA ASN A 393 23.84 -36.35 -21.82
C ASN A 393 24.19 -35.20 -22.79
N PRO A 394 24.16 -35.39 -24.13
CA PRO A 394 23.61 -36.55 -24.84
C PRO A 394 24.42 -37.85 -24.68
N VAL A 395 23.70 -38.96 -24.59
CA VAL A 395 24.21 -40.33 -24.36
C VAL A 395 24.36 -41.12 -25.65
N LYS A 396 25.33 -42.05 -25.71
CA LYS A 396 25.48 -42.99 -26.81
C LYS A 396 25.02 -44.40 -26.43
N ASP A 397 25.71 -45.05 -25.49
CA ASP A 397 25.47 -46.46 -25.16
C ASP A 397 25.12 -46.68 -23.68
N GLU A 398 25.78 -45.99 -22.73
CA GLU A 398 25.52 -46.14 -21.28
C GLU A 398 25.24 -44.79 -20.60
N LEU A 399 24.25 -44.77 -19.70
CA LEU A 399 23.94 -43.64 -18.82
C LEU A 399 24.37 -43.96 -17.38
N ASN A 400 25.11 -43.04 -16.75
CA ASN A 400 25.58 -43.12 -15.36
C ASN A 400 24.76 -42.18 -14.47
N PHE A 401 24.56 -42.56 -13.21
CA PHE A 401 23.90 -41.75 -12.19
C PHE A 401 24.86 -41.45 -11.03
N VAL A 402 24.75 -40.24 -10.46
CA VAL A 402 25.46 -39.85 -9.23
C VAL A 402 24.44 -39.28 -8.27
N SER A 403 24.24 -39.96 -7.14
CA SER A 403 23.27 -39.56 -6.14
C SER A 403 23.64 -40.06 -4.74
N LYS A 404 23.23 -39.30 -3.72
CA LYS A 404 23.43 -39.66 -2.29
C LYS A 404 22.71 -40.95 -1.90
N ASN A 405 21.53 -41.18 -2.50
CA ASN A 405 20.79 -42.44 -2.40
C ASN A 405 20.97 -43.19 -3.72
N GLU A 406 21.40 -44.45 -3.68
CA GLU A 406 21.65 -45.24 -4.90
C GLU A 406 20.40 -45.36 -5.78
N ALA A 407 20.59 -45.21 -7.09
CA ALA A 407 19.51 -45.39 -8.06
C ALA A 407 19.24 -46.89 -8.29
N SER A 408 17.97 -47.30 -8.24
CA SER A 408 17.56 -48.71 -8.23
C SER A 408 16.93 -49.17 -9.56
N ARG A 409 16.11 -48.32 -10.19
CA ARG A 409 15.40 -48.62 -11.45
C ARG A 409 15.22 -47.35 -12.27
N ILE A 410 15.19 -47.50 -13.60
CA ILE A 410 14.78 -46.45 -14.53
C ILE A 410 13.75 -46.99 -15.52
N THR A 411 12.68 -46.21 -15.71
CA THR A 411 11.70 -46.40 -16.78
C THR A 411 11.80 -45.22 -17.75
N ILE A 412 11.98 -45.50 -19.04
CA ILE A 412 12.19 -44.49 -20.10
C ILE A 412 10.98 -44.47 -21.02
N TYR A 413 10.51 -43.25 -21.31
CA TYR A 413 9.36 -42.95 -22.17
C TYR A 413 9.79 -42.14 -23.39
N ASN A 414 9.18 -42.41 -24.55
CA ASN A 414 9.33 -41.55 -25.73
C ASN A 414 8.45 -40.28 -25.61
N VAL A 415 8.59 -39.36 -26.57
CA VAL A 415 7.81 -38.10 -26.60
C VAL A 415 6.29 -38.28 -26.72
N ALA A 416 5.82 -39.47 -27.10
CA ALA A 416 4.40 -39.82 -27.15
C ALA A 416 3.89 -40.44 -25.83
N GLY A 417 4.71 -40.45 -24.77
CA GLY A 417 4.38 -41.02 -23.46
C GLY A 417 4.40 -42.55 -23.40
N GLN A 418 4.84 -43.23 -24.47
CA GLN A 418 4.94 -44.69 -24.49
C GLN A 418 6.21 -45.12 -23.77
N MET A 419 6.10 -46.08 -22.86
CA MET A 419 7.24 -46.72 -22.22
C MET A 419 8.04 -47.52 -23.28
N VAL A 420 9.32 -47.17 -23.44
CA VAL A 420 10.24 -47.81 -24.40
C VAL A 420 11.32 -48.66 -23.74
N LYS A 421 11.60 -48.42 -22.45
CA LYS A 421 12.54 -49.24 -21.67
C LYS A 421 12.17 -49.21 -20.19
N ASP A 422 12.38 -50.33 -19.51
CA ASP A 422 12.26 -50.43 -18.05
C ASP A 422 13.36 -51.37 -17.56
N SER A 423 14.26 -50.87 -16.73
CA SER A 423 15.49 -51.57 -16.34
C SER A 423 15.87 -51.29 -14.89
N GLU A 424 16.36 -52.33 -14.21
CA GLU A 424 17.17 -52.14 -13.01
C GLU A 424 18.44 -51.35 -13.35
N ILE A 425 18.89 -50.53 -12.41
CA ILE A 425 20.16 -49.81 -12.48
C ILE A 425 21.18 -50.65 -11.70
N LYS A 426 22.32 -50.97 -12.33
CA LYS A 426 23.37 -51.80 -11.73
C LYS A 426 24.68 -51.03 -11.76
N ASN A 427 25.37 -50.96 -10.61
CA ASN A 427 26.58 -50.15 -10.43
C ASN A 427 26.40 -48.69 -10.85
N ASN A 428 25.24 -48.09 -10.55
CA ASN A 428 24.82 -46.75 -10.99
C ASN A 428 24.84 -46.53 -12.52
N ARG A 429 24.66 -47.60 -13.31
CA ARG A 429 24.60 -47.55 -14.78
C ARG A 429 23.36 -48.23 -15.34
N VAL A 430 22.98 -47.78 -16.54
CA VAL A 430 22.00 -48.43 -17.41
C VAL A 430 22.48 -48.37 -18.86
N ASP A 431 22.38 -49.49 -19.57
CA ASP A 431 22.57 -49.57 -21.02
C ASP A 431 21.34 -48.97 -21.72
N VAL A 432 21.55 -48.10 -22.70
CA VAL A 432 20.56 -47.42 -23.54
C VAL A 432 20.91 -47.51 -25.04
N SER A 433 21.82 -48.40 -25.42
CA SER A 433 22.29 -48.60 -26.80
C SER A 433 21.19 -49.06 -27.76
N ASP A 434 20.14 -49.69 -27.23
CA ASP A 434 18.92 -50.14 -27.92
C ASP A 434 17.93 -49.02 -28.25
N LEU A 435 18.08 -47.82 -27.66
CA LEU A 435 17.26 -46.67 -28.00
C LEU A 435 17.69 -46.03 -29.33
N GLN A 436 16.72 -45.61 -30.12
CA GLN A 436 16.96 -44.81 -31.33
C GLN A 436 17.38 -43.38 -30.97
N SER A 437 18.10 -42.69 -31.86
CA SER A 437 18.47 -41.29 -31.68
C SER A 437 17.22 -40.41 -31.47
N GLY A 438 17.19 -39.60 -30.41
CA GLY A 438 15.98 -38.85 -30.04
C GLY A 438 15.94 -38.31 -28.61
N ASN A 439 14.84 -37.66 -28.26
CA ASN A 439 14.56 -37.16 -26.92
C ASN A 439 13.64 -38.13 -26.16
N TYR A 440 13.97 -38.37 -24.89
CA TYR A 440 13.23 -39.26 -24.00
C TYR A 440 13.08 -38.64 -22.60
N ILE A 441 12.07 -39.11 -21.86
CA ILE A 441 11.87 -38.79 -20.44
C ILE A 441 12.17 -40.05 -19.64
N GLY A 442 13.14 -39.98 -18.72
CA GLY A 442 13.46 -41.06 -17.78
C GLY A 442 12.86 -40.78 -16.41
N LYS A 443 12.18 -41.78 -15.82
CA LYS A 443 11.75 -41.81 -14.43
C LYS A 443 12.66 -42.75 -13.66
N VAL A 444 13.49 -42.20 -12.78
CA VAL A 444 14.47 -42.93 -11.97
C VAL A 444 13.92 -43.08 -10.55
N ILE A 445 13.98 -44.28 -9.99
CA ILE A 445 13.61 -44.57 -8.60
C ILE A 445 14.91 -44.77 -7.82
N LEU A 446 15.01 -44.17 -6.63
CA LEU A 446 16.12 -44.33 -5.70
C LEU A 446 15.79 -45.36 -4.61
N LYS A 447 16.80 -45.95 -3.95
CA LYS A 447 16.61 -46.97 -2.91
C LYS A 447 15.83 -46.49 -1.67
N ASN A 448 15.79 -45.18 -1.41
CA ASN A 448 14.97 -44.58 -0.35
C ASN A 448 13.49 -44.36 -0.78
N GLY A 449 13.11 -44.78 -1.99
CA GLY A 449 11.76 -44.64 -2.53
C GLY A 449 11.47 -43.32 -3.25
N SER A 450 12.38 -42.33 -3.21
CA SER A 450 12.17 -41.08 -3.96
C SER A 450 12.34 -41.29 -5.46
N THR A 451 11.68 -40.43 -6.25
CA THR A 451 11.64 -40.51 -7.71
C THR A 451 12.21 -39.24 -8.31
N GLN A 452 13.09 -39.40 -9.31
CA GLN A 452 13.72 -38.32 -10.06
C GLN A 452 13.30 -38.41 -11.54
N THR A 453 13.01 -37.27 -12.16
CA THR A 453 12.62 -37.21 -13.58
C THR A 453 13.72 -36.51 -14.37
N ILE A 454 14.18 -37.15 -15.45
CA ILE A 454 15.30 -36.68 -16.28
C ILE A 454 14.91 -36.60 -17.75
N LYS A 455 15.56 -35.68 -18.48
CA LYS A 455 15.52 -35.63 -19.95
C LYS A 455 16.76 -36.31 -20.51
N VAL A 456 16.59 -37.38 -21.27
CA VAL A 456 17.67 -38.13 -21.92
C VAL A 456 17.69 -37.79 -23.41
N ILE A 457 18.86 -37.42 -23.93
CA ILE A 457 19.08 -37.13 -25.35
C ILE A 457 19.97 -38.24 -25.91
N LYS A 458 19.42 -39.12 -26.73
CA LYS A 458 20.15 -40.23 -27.36
C LYS A 458 20.77 -39.76 -28.69
N LYS A 459 22.08 -39.97 -28.84
CA LYS A 459 22.79 -39.86 -30.13
C LYS A 459 22.58 -41.10 -30.98
#